data_AF-A0A3B8QWS4-F1
#
_entry.id   AF-A0A3B8QWS4-F1
#
_cell.length_a   1.000
_cell.length_b   1.000
_cell.length_c   1.000
_cell.angle_alpha   90.00
_cell.angle_beta   90.00
_cell.angle_gamma   90.00
#
_symmetry.space_group_name_H-M   'P 1'
#
loop_
_entity.id
_entity.type
_entity.pdbx_description
1 polymer ?
#
loop_
_entity_poly.entity_id
_entity_poly.type
_entity_poly.pdbx_seq_one_letter_code
_entity_poly.pdbx_strand_id
1 'polypeptide(L)' 'IKLTEPLGDVTVFDLAAQGADLKMVLREEVAAQYDVGDEIEVAFDPKNLHFFDHAGGQRLSKE' A
#
# COMPACT_ATOMS: atom_id res chain seq x y z
N ILE A 1 -11.14 0.65 -0.46
CA ILE A 1 -10.38 0.19 -1.65
C ILE A 1 -10.93 0.95 -2.85
N LYS A 2 -10.07 1.52 -3.71
CA LYS A 2 -10.49 2.28 -4.91
C LYS A 2 -10.53 1.41 -6.17
N LEU A 3 -9.56 0.54 -6.34
CA LEU A 3 -9.42 -0.36 -7.50
C LEU A 3 -8.67 -1.62 -7.07
N THR A 4 -8.99 -2.73 -7.73
CA THR A 4 -8.28 -4.00 -7.61
C THR A 4 -7.87 -4.48 -9.01
N GLU A 5 -6.61 -4.87 -9.18
CA GLU A 5 -6.06 -5.38 -10.45
C GLU A 5 -5.36 -6.73 -10.23
N PRO A 6 -5.95 -7.85 -10.71
CA PRO A 6 -5.32 -9.15 -10.67
C PRO A 6 -4.18 -9.27 -11.69
N LEU A 7 -3.02 -9.72 -11.22
CA LEU A 7 -1.79 -9.90 -12.00
C LEU A 7 -1.27 -11.36 -11.94
N GLY A 8 -2.18 -12.32 -11.89
CA GLY A 8 -1.85 -13.75 -11.81
C GLY A 8 -2.03 -14.29 -10.40
N ASP A 9 -0.92 -14.46 -9.66
CA ASP A 9 -0.90 -14.98 -8.28
C ASP A 9 -0.99 -13.88 -7.21
N VAL A 10 -0.97 -12.62 -7.65
CA VAL A 10 -1.13 -11.44 -6.80
C VAL A 10 -2.19 -10.52 -7.37
N THR A 11 -2.81 -9.73 -6.50
CA THR A 11 -3.69 -8.62 -6.86
C THR A 11 -3.14 -7.33 -6.26
N VAL A 12 -3.15 -6.27 -7.06
CA VAL A 12 -2.77 -4.91 -6.64
C VAL A 12 -4.02 -4.16 -6.22
N PHE A 13 -4.00 -3.60 -5.02
CA PHE A 13 -5.03 -2.70 -4.51
C PHE A 13 -4.55 -1.26 -4.61
N ASP A 14 -5.40 -0.40 -5.17
CA ASP A 14 -5.29 1.04 -5.03
C ASP A 14 -6.13 1.48 -3.84
N LEU A 15 -5.50 2.18 -2.89
CA LEU A 15 -6.09 2.61 -1.63
C LEU A 15 -6.03 4.13 -1.53
N ALA A 16 -7.07 4.73 -0.94
CA ALA A 16 -6.98 6.07 -0.39
C ALA A 16 -6.86 5.97 1.13
N ALA A 17 -5.84 6.62 1.69
CA ALA A 17 -5.64 6.74 3.12
C ALA A 17 -5.29 8.19 3.46
N GLN A 18 -6.16 8.87 4.20
CA GLN A 18 -5.90 10.23 4.73
C GLN A 18 -5.40 11.24 3.67
N GLY A 19 -5.95 11.18 2.46
CA GLY A 19 -5.58 12.07 1.34
C GLY A 19 -4.34 11.64 0.56
N ALA A 20 -3.69 10.53 0.92
CA ALA A 20 -2.63 9.90 0.14
C ALA A 20 -3.18 8.70 -0.64
N ASP A 21 -2.68 8.52 -1.85
CA ASP A 21 -2.91 7.31 -2.64
C ASP A 21 -1.79 6.30 -2.40
N LEU A 22 -2.16 5.07 -2.07
CA LEU A 22 -1.25 3.98 -1.78
C LEU A 22 -1.53 2.81 -2.73
N LYS A 23 -0.48 2.08 -3.09
CA LYS A 23 -0.59 0.77 -3.75
C LYS A 23 -0.15 -0.31 -2.79
N MET A 24 -0.93 -1.39 -2.71
CA MET A 24 -0.63 -2.56 -1.91
C MET A 24 -0.71 -3.79 -2.79
N VAL A 25 0.25 -4.70 -2.67
CA VAL A 25 0.25 -5.99 -3.38
C VAL A 25 -0.08 -7.09 -2.39
N LEU A 26 -1.10 -7.87 -2.70
CA LEU A 26 -1.55 -9.00 -1.89
C LEU A 26 -1.48 -10.27 -2.73
N ARG A 27 -1.31 -11.42 -2.07
CA ARG A 27 -1.57 -12.71 -2.73
C ARG A 27 -3.04 -12.83 -3.07
N GLU A 28 -3.35 -13.49 -4.18
CA GLU A 28 -4.71 -13.59 -4.71
C GLU A 28 -5.70 -14.16 -3.69
N GLU A 29 -5.32 -15.19 -2.93
CA GLU A 29 -6.20 -15.81 -1.93
C GLU A 29 -6.56 -14.90 -0.75
N VAL A 30 -5.76 -13.87 -0.51
CA VAL A 30 -6.04 -12.82 0.49
C VAL A 30 -6.88 -11.71 -0.15
N ALA A 31 -6.51 -11.28 -1.36
CA ALA A 31 -7.20 -10.21 -2.07
C ALA A 31 -8.66 -10.57 -2.38
N ALA A 32 -8.95 -11.82 -2.73
CA ALA A 32 -10.29 -12.32 -3.06
C ALA A 32 -11.32 -12.22 -1.90
N GLN A 33 -10.89 -11.83 -0.71
CA GLN A 33 -11.76 -11.63 0.45
C GLN A 33 -12.31 -10.20 0.57
N TYR A 34 -11.93 -9.30 -0.34
CA TYR A 34 -12.29 -7.88 -0.30
C TYR A 34 -12.83 -7.40 -1.65
N ASP A 35 -13.70 -6.40 -1.60
CA ASP A 35 -14.29 -5.75 -2.76
C ASP A 35 -13.91 -4.27 -2.88
N VAL A 36 -14.04 -3.72 -4.09
CA VAL A 36 -13.93 -2.27 -4.31
C VAL A 36 -14.99 -1.54 -3.48
N GLY A 37 -14.58 -0.50 -2.76
CA GLY A 37 -15.41 0.21 -1.80
C GLY A 37 -15.12 -0.15 -0.35
N ASP A 38 -14.53 -1.32 -0.07
CA ASP A 38 -14.33 -1.75 1.32
C ASP A 38 -13.38 -0.85 2.11
N GLU A 39 -13.73 -0.56 3.35
CA GLU A 39 -12.80 -0.01 4.32
C GLU A 39 -12.01 -1.15 4.95
N ILE A 40 -10.69 -1.08 4.85
CA ILE A 40 -9.78 -2.10 5.36
C ILE A 40 -8.76 -1.48 6.31
N GLU A 41 -8.40 -2.24 7.34
CA GLU A 41 -7.26 -1.89 8.19
C GLU A 41 -5.97 -2.39 7.53
N VAL A 42 -4.96 -1.52 7.45
CA VAL A 42 -3.65 -1.85 6.90
C VAL A 42 -2.58 -1.58 7.95
N ALA A 43 -1.61 -2.49 8.04
CA ALA A 43 -0.46 -2.35 8.93
C ALA A 43 0.82 -2.17 8.11
N PHE A 44 1.71 -1.30 8.60
CA PHE A 44 3.04 -1.10 8.04
C PHE A 44 4.09 -1.69 8.98
N ASP A 45 5.03 -2.46 8.45
CA ASP A 45 6.21 -2.86 9.22
C ASP A 45 7.19 -1.68 9.31
N PRO A 46 7.45 -1.14 10.52
CA PRO A 46 8.36 0.00 10.68
C PRO A 46 9.78 -0.25 10.18
N LYS A 47 10.22 -1.52 10.09
CA LYS A 47 11.55 -1.89 9.60
C LYS A 47 11.73 -1.61 8.10
N ASN A 48 10.64 -1.58 7.35
CA ASN A 48 10.63 -1.34 5.90
C ASN A 48 10.28 0.11 5.55
N LEU A 49 10.10 0.99 6.54
CA LEU A 49 9.82 2.40 6.28
C LEU A 49 11.08 3.13 5.83
N HIS A 50 10.89 4.03 4.87
CA HIS A 50 11.93 4.91 4.35
C HIS A 50 11.41 6.34 4.39
N PHE A 51 12.20 7.22 5.01
CA PHE A 51 11.87 8.64 5.11
C PHE A 51 12.75 9.41 4.12
N PHE A 52 12.18 10.44 3.53
CA PHE A 52 12.85 11.28 2.54
C PHE A 52 12.63 12.75 2.92
N ASP A 53 13.66 13.57 2.73
CA ASP A 53 13.51 15.02 2.85
C ASP A 53 12.58 15.56 1.77
N HIS A 54 11.67 16.47 2.16
CA HIS A 54 10.68 17.04 1.26
C HIS A 54 11.32 17.95 0.19
N ALA A 55 12.38 18.68 0.52
CA ALA A 55 12.99 19.64 -0.40
C ALA A 55 13.92 18.97 -1.42
N GLY A 56 14.79 18.07 -0.95
CA GLY A 56 15.82 17.45 -1.78
C GLY A 56 15.56 16.01 -2.20
N GLY A 57 14.53 15.34 -1.65
CA GLY A 57 14.24 13.93 -1.94
C GLY A 57 15.29 12.95 -1.41
N GLN A 58 16.26 13.44 -0.62
CA GLN A 58 17.32 12.61 -0.05
C GLN A 58 16.72 11.66 1.00
N ARG A 59 17.08 10.38 0.92
CA ARG A 59 16.70 9.40 1.94
C ARG A 59 17.36 9.73 3.27
N LEU A 60 16.56 9.79 4.33
CA LEU A 60 16.98 9.92 5.71
C LEU A 60 17.22 8.51 6.28
N SER A 61 18.45 8.24 6.71
CA SER A 61 18.78 7.04 7.49
C SER A 61 18.76 7.37 8.97
N LYS A 62 18.16 6.51 9.79
CA LYS A 62 18.51 6.46 11.22
C LYS A 62 19.86 5.73 11.31
N GLU A 63 20.87 6.40 11.86
CA GLU A 63 22.06 5.74 12.42
C GLU A 63 21.70 4.94 13.68
#